data_AF-X8CQE4-F1
#
_entry.id   AF-X8CQE4-F1
#
_cell.length_a   1.000
_cell.length_b   1.000
_cell.length_c   1.000
_cell.angle_alpha   90.00
_cell.angle_beta   90.00
_cell.angle_gamma   90.00
#
_symmetry.space_group_name_H-M   'P 1'
#
loop_
_entity.id
_entity.type
_entity.pdbx_description
1 polymer ?
#
loop_
_entity_poly.entity_id
_entity_poly.type
_entity_poly.pdbx_seq_one_letter_code
_entity_poly.pdbx_strand_id
1 'polypeptide(L)'
;MVRVNVDPESGLTPAQLRDGMAALHELATAVGADVVKNDLATMPVRRREVELLIAAEDSAAAQNTAINVCAKAFGTTPRPGVITFVSRGTNDDAHGVLSAFGLTGDIERTPGDDGFDIVHVTLREKDLERIPESRVHTALEASLNCEVHIRTR
;
A
#
# COMPACT_ATOMS: atom_id res chain seq x y z
N MET A 1 1.96 3.84 1.42
CA MET A 1 1.07 5.00 1.65
C MET A 1 1.84 6.30 1.45
N VAL A 2 1.33 7.20 0.62
CA VAL A 2 1.89 8.53 0.36
C VAL A 2 0.90 9.58 0.86
N ARG A 3 1.35 10.47 1.75
CA ARG A 3 0.58 11.68 2.11
C ARG A 3 0.88 12.80 1.14
N VAL A 4 -0.16 13.51 0.72
CA VAL A 4 -0.06 14.68 -0.16
C VAL A 4 -0.94 15.79 0.38
N ASN A 5 -0.36 16.96 0.63
CA ASN A 5 -1.13 18.16 0.89
C ASN A 5 -1.62 18.72 -0.45
N VAL A 6 -2.94 18.69 -0.67
CA VAL A 6 -3.57 19.04 -1.95
C VAL A 6 -3.96 20.52 -2.03
N ASP A 7 -3.90 21.26 -0.93
CA ASP A 7 -4.19 22.70 -0.90
C ASP A 7 -3.22 23.46 0.01
N PRO A 8 -1.93 23.52 -0.32
CA PRO A 8 -0.93 24.16 0.53
C PRO A 8 -1.19 25.66 0.74
N GLU A 9 -1.75 26.31 -0.29
CA GLU A 9 -2.05 27.75 -0.29
C GLU A 9 -3.45 28.07 0.26
N SER A 10 -4.20 27.05 0.72
CA SER A 10 -5.48 27.24 1.39
C SER A 10 -6.58 27.89 0.54
N GLY A 11 -6.51 27.74 -0.79
CA GLY A 11 -7.34 28.46 -1.75
C GLY A 11 -8.64 27.74 -2.12
N LEU A 12 -8.77 26.44 -1.82
CA LEU A 12 -9.92 25.66 -2.25
C LEU A 12 -11.12 25.85 -1.31
N THR A 13 -12.29 26.00 -1.91
CA THR A 13 -13.58 25.99 -1.20
C THR A 13 -13.99 24.57 -0.80
N PRO A 14 -14.90 24.41 0.18
CA PRO A 14 -15.45 23.10 0.54
C PRO A 14 -16.07 22.33 -0.64
N ALA A 15 -16.70 23.01 -1.59
CA ALA A 15 -17.26 22.37 -2.79
C ALA A 15 -16.15 21.81 -3.69
N GLN A 16 -15.14 22.64 -4.00
CA GLN A 16 -13.98 22.23 -4.80
C GLN A 16 -13.20 21.07 -4.17
N LEU A 17 -13.11 21.02 -2.83
CA LEU A 17 -12.48 19.90 -2.13
C LEU A 17 -13.26 18.59 -2.30
N ARG A 18 -14.60 18.64 -2.24
CA ARG A 18 -15.44 17.46 -2.45
C ARG A 18 -15.38 16.99 -3.91
N ASP A 19 -15.47 17.92 -4.85
CA ASP A 19 -15.37 17.62 -6.28
C ASP A 19 -13.99 17.03 -6.61
N GLY A 20 -12.93 17.63 -6.06
CA GLY A 20 -11.56 17.14 -6.20
C GLY A 20 -11.36 15.76 -5.58
N MET A 21 -11.98 15.45 -4.43
CA MET A 21 -11.95 14.10 -3.85
C MET A 21 -12.65 13.07 -4.74
N ALA A 22 -13.81 13.41 -5.31
CA ALA A 22 -14.51 12.53 -6.25
C ALA A 22 -13.65 12.24 -7.50
N ALA A 23 -13.07 13.27 -8.11
CA ALA A 23 -12.14 13.12 -9.22
C ALA A 23 -10.87 12.34 -8.85
N LEU A 24 -10.34 12.55 -7.65
CA LEU A 24 -9.16 11.83 -7.15
C LEU A 24 -9.44 10.33 -7.07
N HIS A 25 -10.62 9.92 -6.58
CA HIS A 25 -10.99 8.50 -6.51
C HIS A 25 -11.00 7.82 -7.89
N GLU A 26 -11.56 8.48 -8.90
CA GLU A 26 -11.58 7.97 -10.28
C GLU A 26 -10.16 7.87 -10.86
N LEU A 27 -9.36 8.93 -10.72
CA LEU A 27 -7.99 8.99 -11.25
C LEU A 27 -7.05 8.01 -10.54
N ALA A 28 -7.20 7.83 -9.22
CA ALA A 28 -6.40 6.87 -8.44
C ALA A 28 -6.69 5.43 -8.88
N THR A 29 -7.98 5.09 -9.05
CA THR A 29 -8.39 3.76 -9.55
C THR A 29 -7.77 3.46 -10.92
N ALA A 30 -7.75 4.45 -11.82
CA ALA A 30 -7.18 4.31 -13.16
C ALA A 30 -5.66 4.03 -13.16
N VAL A 31 -4.94 4.38 -12.09
CA VAL A 31 -3.50 4.08 -11.93
C VAL A 31 -3.24 2.93 -10.95
N GLY A 32 -4.27 2.17 -10.55
CA GLY A 32 -4.14 1.05 -9.62
C GLY A 32 -3.81 1.47 -8.19
N ALA A 33 -4.19 2.69 -7.80
CA ALA A 33 -4.01 3.22 -6.45
C ALA A 33 -5.33 3.31 -5.70
N ASP A 34 -5.28 3.13 -4.38
CA ASP A 34 -6.41 3.36 -3.49
C ASP A 34 -6.26 4.69 -2.74
N VAL A 35 -7.38 5.32 -2.39
CA VAL A 35 -7.41 6.55 -1.58
C VAL A 35 -8.07 6.23 -0.25
N VAL A 36 -7.40 6.56 0.86
CA VAL A 36 -7.99 6.42 2.20
C VAL A 36 -9.12 7.44 2.33
N LYS A 37 -10.31 6.95 2.72
CA LYS A 37 -11.49 7.79 2.86
C LYS A 37 -11.25 8.88 3.90
N ASN A 38 -11.43 10.13 3.49
CA ASN A 38 -11.28 11.30 4.35
C ASN A 38 -12.19 12.45 3.85
N ASP A 39 -12.57 13.38 4.72
CA ASP A 39 -13.34 14.58 4.36
C ASP A 39 -12.50 15.85 4.56
N LEU A 40 -11.81 16.26 3.50
CA LEU A 40 -10.93 17.44 3.48
C LEU A 40 -11.66 18.74 3.82
N ALA A 41 -12.97 18.83 3.56
CA ALA A 41 -13.74 20.05 3.82
C ALA A 41 -13.94 20.30 5.32
N THR A 42 -13.86 19.25 6.14
CA THR A 42 -13.97 19.31 7.60
C THR A 42 -12.62 19.44 8.30
N MET A 43 -11.52 19.23 7.58
CA MET A 43 -10.17 19.31 8.12
C MET A 43 -9.71 20.77 8.31
N PRO A 44 -8.82 21.02 9.29
CA PRO A 44 -8.12 22.29 9.38
C PRO A 44 -7.40 22.60 8.07
N VAL A 45 -7.48 23.86 7.66
CA VAL A 45 -6.94 24.33 6.38
C VAL A 45 -5.47 23.95 6.16
N ARG A 46 -4.65 23.98 7.22
CA ARG A 46 -3.22 23.59 7.18
C ARG A 46 -2.96 22.08 7.06
N ARG A 47 -4.00 21.25 7.07
CA ARG A 47 -3.96 19.78 7.12
C ARG A 47 -4.86 19.13 6.08
N ARG A 48 -5.13 19.80 4.96
CA ARG A 48 -5.87 19.22 3.82
C ARG A 48 -4.99 18.20 3.08
N GLU A 49 -4.75 17.08 3.74
CA GLU A 49 -3.90 16.00 3.27
C GLU A 49 -4.74 14.78 2.87
N VAL A 50 -4.41 14.22 1.70
CA VAL A 50 -4.93 12.93 1.24
C VAL A 50 -3.87 11.86 1.47
N GLU A 51 -4.34 10.63 1.66
CA GLU A 51 -3.51 9.45 1.81
C GLU A 51 -3.80 8.50 0.66
N LEU A 52 -2.78 8.20 -0.14
CA LEU A 52 -2.87 7.25 -1.25
C LEU A 52 -2.07 5.97 -0.94
N LEU A 53 -2.67 4.82 -1.20
CA LEU A 53 -1.98 3.54 -1.24
C LEU A 53 -1.61 3.25 -2.70
N ILE A 54 -0.31 3.19 -2.98
CA ILE A 54 0.24 3.02 -4.32
C ILE A 54 1.22 1.86 -4.25
N ALA A 55 1.03 0.85 -5.10
CA ALA A 55 2.03 -0.17 -5.35
C ALA A 55 3.11 0.42 -6.26
N ALA A 56 4.36 0.41 -5.81
CA ALA A 56 5.49 0.94 -6.56
C ALA A 56 6.79 0.24 -6.14
N GLU A 57 7.74 0.15 -7.07
CA GLU A 57 9.06 -0.44 -6.84
C GLU A 57 9.92 0.44 -5.90
N ASP A 58 9.74 1.76 -5.95
CA ASP A 58 10.43 2.70 -5.08
C ASP A 58 9.54 3.87 -4.63
N SER A 59 9.98 4.56 -3.58
CA SER A 59 9.24 5.66 -2.96
C SER A 59 9.14 6.92 -3.82
N ALA A 60 10.11 7.16 -4.71
CA ALA A 60 10.10 8.32 -5.60
C ALA A 60 9.06 8.14 -6.71
N ALA A 61 8.96 6.96 -7.29
CA ALA A 61 7.92 6.59 -8.24
C ALA A 61 6.52 6.72 -7.61
N ALA A 62 6.32 6.20 -6.40
CA ALA A 62 5.06 6.35 -5.66
C ALA A 62 4.71 7.83 -5.41
N GLN A 63 5.69 8.63 -4.98
CA GLN A 63 5.49 10.06 -4.70
C GLN A 63 5.12 10.85 -5.95
N ASN A 64 5.83 10.61 -7.06
CA ASN A 64 5.55 11.28 -8.34
C ASN A 64 4.16 10.95 -8.86
N THR A 65 3.75 9.68 -8.80
CA THR A 65 2.39 9.26 -9.16
C THR A 65 1.35 9.96 -8.29
N ALA A 66 1.53 9.95 -6.96
CA ALA A 66 0.61 10.61 -6.03
C ALA A 66 0.44 12.10 -6.32
N ILE A 67 1.54 12.84 -6.48
CA ILE A 67 1.52 14.28 -6.76
C ILE A 67 0.81 14.56 -8.09
N ASN A 68 1.10 13.79 -9.14
CA ASN A 68 0.52 14.00 -10.46
C ASN A 68 -0.99 13.78 -10.48
N VAL A 69 -1.47 12.73 -9.80
CA VAL A 69 -2.90 12.43 -9.70
C VAL A 69 -3.60 13.51 -8.85
N CYS A 70 -3.02 13.92 -7.72
CA CYS A 70 -3.56 15.01 -6.91
C CYS A 70 -3.60 16.34 -7.67
N ALA A 71 -2.55 16.68 -8.43
CA ALA A 71 -2.49 17.92 -9.19
C ALA A 71 -3.62 17.98 -10.23
N LYS A 72 -3.88 16.85 -10.91
CA LYS A 72 -4.99 16.73 -11.86
C LYS A 72 -6.36 16.84 -11.19
N ALA A 73 -6.54 16.22 -10.02
CA ALA A 73 -7.81 16.19 -9.32
C ALA A 73 -8.21 17.56 -8.73
N PHE A 74 -7.24 18.30 -8.17
CA PHE A 74 -7.51 19.53 -7.43
C PHE A 74 -7.14 20.81 -8.18
N GLY A 75 -6.38 20.73 -9.28
CA GLY A 75 -5.92 21.89 -10.04
C GLY A 75 -4.96 22.80 -9.26
N THR A 76 -4.29 22.26 -8.24
CA THR A 76 -3.33 22.96 -7.38
C THR A 76 -1.90 22.52 -7.67
N THR A 77 -0.95 23.01 -6.87
CA THR A 77 0.43 22.48 -6.82
C THR A 77 0.59 21.69 -5.50
N PRO A 78 0.27 20.38 -5.48
CA PRO A 78 0.31 19.60 -4.25
C PRO A 78 1.73 19.49 -3.71
N ARG A 79 1.86 19.39 -2.39
CA ARG A 79 3.15 19.17 -1.73
C ARG A 79 3.22 17.77 -1.13
N PRO A 80 4.33 17.03 -1.35
CA PRO A 80 4.51 15.74 -0.72
C PRO A 80 4.62 15.89 0.80
N GLY A 81 3.96 14.99 1.51
CA GLY A 81 4.12 14.78 2.94
C GLY A 81 5.00 13.57 3.23
N VAL A 82 4.76 12.95 4.39
CA VAL A 82 5.45 11.72 4.80
C VAL A 82 5.02 10.53 3.94
N ILE A 83 5.99 9.69 3.57
CA ILE A 83 5.76 8.39 2.96
C ILE A 83 5.91 7.33 4.04
N THR A 84 4.92 6.44 4.14
CA THR A 84 4.93 5.30 5.05
C THR A 84 4.70 4.02 4.27
N PHE A 85 5.53 3.00 4.50
CA PHE A 85 5.32 1.66 3.95
C PHE A 85 4.28 0.94 4.79
N VAL A 86 3.28 0.33 4.13
CA VAL A 86 2.18 -0.36 4.78
C VAL A 86 2.06 -1.73 4.13
N SER A 87 2.22 -2.78 4.94
CA SER A 87 1.87 -4.14 4.53
C SER A 87 0.35 -4.29 4.59
N ARG A 88 -0.26 -4.83 3.53
CA ARG A 88 -1.71 -5.02 3.43
C ARG A 88 -2.14 -6.47 3.67
N GLY A 89 -1.19 -7.34 3.94
CA GLY A 89 -1.41 -8.77 4.08
C GLY A 89 -1.64 -9.51 2.76
N THR A 90 -1.29 -8.91 1.62
CA THR A 90 -1.54 -9.47 0.29
C THR A 90 -0.46 -10.47 -0.13
N ASN A 91 -0.69 -11.17 -1.24
CA ASN A 91 0.33 -12.02 -1.83
C ASN A 91 1.56 -11.23 -2.28
N ASP A 92 1.41 -9.95 -2.62
CA ASP A 92 2.54 -9.07 -2.93
C ASP A 92 3.42 -8.85 -1.71
N ASP A 93 2.84 -8.70 -0.52
CA ASP A 93 3.60 -8.58 0.73
C ASP A 93 4.40 -9.85 1.00
N ALA A 94 3.80 -11.03 0.77
CA ALA A 94 4.50 -12.31 0.87
C ALA A 94 5.64 -12.43 -0.15
N HIS A 95 5.41 -12.07 -1.41
CA HIS A 95 6.47 -12.04 -2.43
C HIS A 95 7.58 -11.04 -2.08
N GLY A 96 7.25 -9.90 -1.47
CA GLY A 96 8.19 -8.92 -0.97
C GLY A 96 9.09 -9.49 0.13
N VAL A 97 8.49 -10.18 1.10
CA VAL A 97 9.24 -10.89 2.16
C VAL A 97 10.17 -11.96 1.54
N LEU A 98 9.66 -12.81 0.66
CA LEU A 98 10.47 -13.85 0.01
C LEU A 98 11.65 -13.23 -0.76
N SER A 99 11.39 -12.18 -1.53
CA SER A 99 12.42 -11.48 -2.30
C SER A 99 13.50 -10.84 -1.42
N ALA A 100 13.14 -10.32 -0.24
CA ALA A 100 14.10 -9.79 0.74
C ALA A 100 15.03 -10.88 1.31
N PHE A 101 14.58 -12.14 1.34
CA PHE A 101 15.42 -13.30 1.65
C PHE A 101 16.13 -13.88 0.41
N GLY A 102 15.91 -13.33 -0.79
CA GLY A 102 16.42 -13.89 -2.04
C GLY A 102 15.73 -15.20 -2.44
N LEU A 103 14.50 -15.41 -1.97
CA LEU A 103 13.69 -16.61 -2.18
C LEU A 103 12.60 -16.38 -3.22
N THR A 104 12.20 -17.47 -3.85
CA THR A 104 11.03 -17.54 -4.73
C THR A 104 10.15 -18.68 -4.28
N GLY A 105 8.84 -18.46 -4.21
CA GLY A 105 7.88 -19.45 -3.74
C GLY A 105 6.52 -19.28 -4.38
N ASP A 106 5.75 -20.37 -4.38
CA ASP A 106 4.35 -20.37 -4.79
C ASP A 106 3.48 -20.06 -3.57
N ILE A 107 2.50 -19.18 -3.74
CA ILE A 107 1.62 -18.71 -2.66
C ILE A 107 0.20 -19.13 -2.98
N GLU A 108 -0.40 -19.86 -2.04
CA GLU A 108 -1.79 -20.29 -2.10
C GLU A 108 -2.52 -19.78 -0.87
N ARG A 109 -3.72 -19.23 -1.06
CA ARG A 109 -4.49 -18.59 0.01
C ARG A 109 -5.86 -19.23 0.11
N THR A 110 -6.21 -19.64 1.32
CA THR A 110 -7.50 -20.27 1.64
C THR A 110 -8.18 -19.50 2.75
N PRO A 111 -9.49 -19.20 2.67
CA PRO A 111 -10.23 -18.61 3.78
C PRO A 111 -10.15 -19.51 5.01
N GLY A 112 -9.76 -18.95 6.17
CA GLY A 112 -9.80 -19.65 7.45
C GLY A 112 -11.13 -19.46 8.17
N ASP A 113 -11.35 -20.26 9.21
CA ASP A 113 -12.63 -20.34 9.92
C ASP A 113 -12.92 -19.09 10.79
N ASP A 114 -11.88 -18.37 11.21
CA ASP A 114 -11.98 -17.17 12.06
C ASP A 114 -12.03 -15.84 11.27
N GLY A 115 -12.28 -15.90 9.96
CA GLY A 115 -12.34 -14.73 9.09
C GLY A 115 -10.97 -14.15 8.70
N PHE A 116 -9.88 -14.86 9.01
CA PHE A 116 -8.54 -14.60 8.50
C PHE A 116 -8.16 -15.68 7.50
N ASP A 117 -7.43 -15.32 6.44
CA ASP A 117 -6.93 -16.30 5.49
C ASP A 117 -5.79 -17.13 6.11
N ILE A 118 -5.66 -18.37 5.66
CA ILE A 118 -4.48 -19.22 5.87
C ILE A 118 -3.66 -19.18 4.58
N VAL A 119 -2.38 -18.86 4.70
CA VAL A 119 -1.46 -18.75 3.56
C VAL A 119 -0.49 -19.91 3.55
N HIS A 120 -0.50 -20.67 2.46
CA HIS A 120 0.44 -21.74 2.19
C HIS A 120 1.55 -21.23 1.27
N VAL A 121 2.80 -21.35 1.70
CA VAL A 121 3.97 -20.92 0.92
C VAL A 121 4.81 -22.14 0.60
N THR A 122 4.95 -22.45 -0.68
CA THR A 122 5.77 -23.58 -1.14
C THR A 122 7.13 -23.07 -1.61
N LEU A 123 8.20 -23.48 -0.92
CA LEU A 123 9.59 -23.12 -1.17
C LEU A 123 10.39 -24.32 -1.69
N ARG A 124 11.55 -24.07 -2.31
CA ARG A 124 12.47 -25.15 -2.68
C ARG A 124 13.23 -25.61 -1.44
N GLU A 125 13.41 -26.91 -1.26
CA GLU A 125 14.13 -27.45 -0.09
C GLU A 125 15.55 -26.86 0.04
N LYS A 126 16.29 -26.73 -1.07
CA LYS A 126 17.63 -26.13 -1.13
C LYS A 126 17.71 -24.69 -0.62
N ASP A 127 16.62 -23.94 -0.71
CA ASP A 127 16.57 -22.56 -0.25
C ASP A 127 16.52 -22.51 1.30
N LEU A 128 15.84 -23.48 1.92
CA LEU A 128 15.75 -23.60 3.39
C LEU A 128 17.02 -24.19 4.03
N GLU A 129 17.88 -24.88 3.26
CA GLU A 129 19.21 -25.26 3.73
C GLU A 129 20.10 -24.03 4.02
N ARG A 130 19.85 -22.92 3.33
CA ARG A 130 20.63 -21.69 3.43
C ARG A 130 20.03 -20.69 4.41
N ILE A 131 18.70 -20.65 4.51
CA ILE A 131 17.96 -19.69 5.32
C ILE A 131 17.02 -20.48 6.24
N PRO A 132 17.14 -20.34 7.57
CA PRO A 132 16.27 -21.07 8.49
C PRO A 132 14.80 -20.78 8.23
N GLU A 133 14.00 -21.83 8.09
CA GLU A 133 12.55 -21.75 7.87
C GLU A 133 11.86 -20.82 8.88
N SER A 134 12.23 -20.92 10.16
CA SER A 134 11.65 -20.10 11.23
C SER A 134 11.80 -18.59 10.99
N ARG A 135 12.89 -18.14 10.35
CA ARG A 135 13.06 -16.71 10.03
C ARG A 135 12.12 -16.26 8.92
N VAL A 136 11.95 -17.10 7.91
CA VAL A 136 11.04 -16.83 6.79
C VAL A 136 9.60 -16.84 7.31
N HIS A 137 9.26 -17.83 8.13
CA HIS A 137 7.94 -17.97 8.75
C HIS A 137 7.57 -16.75 9.61
N THR A 138 8.43 -16.34 10.55
CA THR A 138 8.16 -15.15 11.38
C THR A 138 7.99 -13.87 10.54
N ALA A 139 8.80 -13.69 9.49
CA ALA A 139 8.69 -12.52 8.63
C ALA A 139 7.38 -12.51 7.82
N LEU A 140 6.97 -13.68 7.31
CA LEU A 140 5.70 -13.84 6.60
C LEU A 140 4.51 -13.61 7.53
N GLU A 141 4.46 -14.20 8.73
CA GLU A 141 3.37 -13.97 9.68
C GLU A 141 3.25 -12.50 10.08
N ALA A 142 4.38 -11.83 10.34
CA ALA A 142 4.39 -10.41 10.69
C ALA A 142 3.92 -9.51 9.54
N SER A 143 4.28 -9.84 8.29
CA SER A 143 3.88 -9.06 7.12
C SER A 143 2.43 -9.35 6.72
N LEU A 144 1.99 -10.60 6.81
CA LEU A 144 0.68 -11.03 6.35
C LEU A 144 -0.42 -10.85 7.38
N ASN A 145 -0.06 -10.79 8.66
CA ASN A 145 -0.98 -10.74 9.78
C ASN A 145 -2.04 -11.85 9.72
N CYS A 146 -1.61 -13.05 9.32
CA CYS A 146 -2.44 -14.24 9.17
C CYS A 146 -1.60 -15.49 9.43
N GLU A 147 -2.26 -16.65 9.55
CA GLU A 147 -1.55 -17.92 9.72
C GLU A 147 -0.80 -18.30 8.44
N VAL A 148 0.43 -18.78 8.60
CA VAL A 148 1.31 -19.16 7.49
C VAL A 148 1.81 -20.59 7.68
N HIS A 149 1.68 -21.40 6.63
CA HIS A 149 2.27 -22.73 6.55
C HIS A 149 3.30 -22.79 5.43
N ILE A 150 4.56 -23.08 5.78
CA ILE A 150 5.62 -23.31 4.79
C ILE A 150 5.65 -24.79 4.43
N ARG A 151 5.76 -25.07 3.13
CA ARG A 151 5.93 -26.40 2.55
C ARG A 151 7.15 -26.41 1.65
N THR A 152 7.77 -27.56 1.48
CA THR A 152 8.88 -27.74 0.54
C THR A 152 8.46 -28.52 -0.69
N ARG A 153 9.13 -28.25 -1.81
CA ARG A 153 9.09 -29.04 -3.06
C ARG A 153 10.49 -29.32 -3.59
#